data_AF-A0A2H5QD50-F1
#
_entry.id   AF-A0A2H5QD50-F1
#
_cell.length_a   1.000
_cell.length_b   1.000
_cell.length_c   1.000
_cell.angle_alpha   90.00
_cell.angle_beta   90.00
_cell.angle_gamma   90.00
#
_symmetry.space_group_name_H-M   'P 1'
#
loop_
_entity.id
_entity.type
_entity.pdbx_description
1 polymer ?
#
loop_
_entity_poly.entity_id
_entity_poly.type
_entity_poly.pdbx_seq_one_letter_code
_entity_poly.pdbx_strand_id
1 'polypeptide(L)'
;MRTTFLRRSIKEESEHLASEVIVYRKNMATFCSGKTSWPELVGEIGAVAAATIKLQNPIVNPIILMLGTPVTREFRCDRVWVWVDAIGRVSKPPVVG
;
A
#
# COMPACT_ATOMS: atom_id res chain seq x y z
N MET A 1 51.73 10.62 -3.79
CA MET A 1 51.12 9.86 -4.89
C MET A 1 49.72 9.39 -4.44
N ARG A 2 48.67 10.02 -4.98
CA ARG A 2 47.26 9.59 -5.09
C ARG A 2 46.54 8.98 -3.86
N THR A 3 46.38 9.75 -2.78
CA THR A 3 45.36 9.46 -1.74
C THR A 3 43.92 9.72 -2.22
N THR A 4 43.75 10.37 -3.38
CA THR A 4 42.45 10.64 -3.99
C THR A 4 41.84 9.42 -4.69
N PHE A 5 42.64 8.43 -5.10
CA PHE A 5 42.15 7.23 -5.80
C PHE A 5 41.39 6.30 -4.86
N LEU A 6 41.97 6.01 -3.68
CA LEU A 6 41.32 5.19 -2.66
C LEU A 6 40.07 5.87 -2.10
N ARG A 7 40.10 7.20 -1.91
CA ARG A 7 38.93 7.95 -1.42
C ARG A 7 37.78 7.99 -2.43
N ARG A 8 38.06 8.01 -3.74
CA ARG A 8 37.04 7.88 -4.79
C ARG A 8 36.42 6.48 -4.82
N SER A 9 37.25 5.44 -4.77
CA SER A 9 36.81 4.03 -4.74
C SER A 9 35.89 3.74 -3.55
N ILE A 10 36.26 4.20 -2.34
CA ILE A 10 35.46 4.00 -1.12
C ILE A 10 34.13 4.79 -1.19
N LYS A 11 34.10 5.95 -1.84
CA LYS A 11 32.87 6.72 -2.03
C LYS A 11 31.92 6.04 -3.03
N GLU A 12 32.46 5.51 -4.13
CA GLU A 12 31.68 4.82 -5.18
C GLU A 12 31.12 3.48 -4.66
N GLU A 13 31.90 2.74 -3.88
CA GLU A 13 31.49 1.49 -3.23
C GLU A 13 30.46 1.71 -2.11
N SER A 14 30.60 2.80 -1.33
CA SER A 14 29.59 3.18 -0.32
C SER A 14 28.29 3.72 -0.92
N GLU A 15 28.34 4.41 -2.06
CA GLU A 15 27.13 4.83 -2.78
C GLU A 15 26.39 3.63 -3.39
N HIS A 16 27.12 2.63 -3.90
CA HIS A 16 26.54 1.37 -4.40
C HIS A 16 25.88 0.54 -3.28
N LEU A 17 26.57 0.33 -2.15
CA LEU A 17 26.02 -0.37 -0.98
C LEU A 17 24.84 0.36 -0.34
N ALA A 18 24.87 1.70 -0.31
CA ALA A 18 23.72 2.49 0.12
C ALA A 18 22.54 2.30 -0.84
N SER A 19 22.79 2.23 -2.16
CA SER A 19 21.73 1.99 -3.14
C SER A 19 21.12 0.59 -3.03
N GLU A 20 21.91 -0.46 -2.78
CA GLU A 20 21.40 -1.81 -2.51
C GLU A 20 20.60 -1.89 -1.20
N VAL A 21 21.08 -1.28 -0.11
CA VAL A 21 20.36 -1.22 1.17
C VAL A 21 19.09 -0.38 1.07
N ILE A 22 19.08 0.71 0.29
CA ILE A 22 17.89 1.53 0.02
C ILE A 22 16.89 0.77 -0.85
N VAL A 23 17.34 0.04 -1.88
CA VAL A 23 16.49 -0.83 -2.70
C VAL A 23 15.90 -1.96 -1.86
N TYR A 24 16.71 -2.60 -1.00
CA TYR A 24 16.24 -3.64 -0.09
C TYR A 24 15.25 -3.09 0.95
N ARG A 25 15.50 -1.92 1.54
CA ARG A 25 14.54 -1.22 2.43
C ARG A 25 13.27 -0.77 1.71
N LYS A 26 13.34 -0.40 0.43
CA LYS A 26 12.17 -0.10 -0.40
C LYS A 26 11.35 -1.36 -0.71
N ASN A 27 12.00 -2.50 -0.96
CA ASN A 27 11.34 -3.76 -1.27
C ASN A 27 10.62 -4.39 -0.06
N MET A 28 11.05 -4.10 1.17
CA MET A 28 10.31 -4.47 2.37
C MET A 28 9.04 -3.63 2.60
N ALA A 29 8.91 -2.46 1.99
CA ALA A 29 7.89 -1.48 2.36
C ALA A 29 6.51 -1.70 1.69
N THR A 30 6.39 -2.45 0.59
CA THR A 30 5.08 -2.68 -0.05
C THR A 30 5.07 -3.96 -0.90
N PHE A 31 4.59 -5.07 -0.33
CA PHE A 31 4.31 -6.30 -1.10
C PHE A 31 3.23 -6.07 -2.18
N CYS A 32 2.36 -5.07 -1.98
CA CYS A 32 1.32 -4.69 -2.93
C CYS A 32 1.65 -3.37 -3.61
N SER A 33 1.48 -3.29 -4.93
CA SER A 33 1.74 -2.08 -5.71
C SER A 33 0.64 -1.02 -5.51
N GLY A 34 1.06 0.25 -5.51
CA GLY A 34 0.15 1.39 -5.42
C GLY A 34 -0.26 1.73 -3.99
N LYS A 35 -1.31 2.55 -3.87
CA LYS A 35 -1.88 2.94 -2.56
C LYS A 35 -2.61 1.75 -1.95
N THR A 36 -2.41 1.50 -0.66
CA THR A 36 -2.90 0.30 0.04
C THR A 36 -3.89 0.58 1.16
N SER A 37 -4.11 1.84 1.53
CA SER A 37 -5.04 2.22 2.59
C SER A 37 -5.73 3.55 2.28
N TRP A 38 -6.98 3.69 2.74
CA TRP A 38 -7.83 4.85 2.50
C TRP A 38 -8.54 5.35 3.77
N PRO A 39 -7.81 5.78 4.81
CA PRO A 39 -8.41 6.27 6.04
C PRO A 39 -9.35 7.48 5.84
N GLU A 40 -9.14 8.26 4.79
CA GLU A 40 -9.97 9.41 4.43
C GLU A 40 -11.40 9.05 4.00
N LEU A 41 -11.67 7.79 3.63
CA LEU A 41 -12.97 7.34 3.14
C LEU A 41 -13.91 6.89 4.26
N VAL A 42 -13.48 6.92 5.52
CA VAL A 42 -14.36 6.61 6.65
C VAL A 42 -15.48 7.65 6.74
N GLY A 43 -16.73 7.17 6.81
CA GLY A 43 -17.93 7.99 6.79
C GLY A 43 -18.50 8.25 5.39
N GLU A 44 -17.76 7.96 4.32
CA GLU A 44 -18.27 8.10 2.95
C GLU A 44 -19.28 7.00 2.59
N ILE A 45 -20.08 7.23 1.54
CA ILE A 45 -20.98 6.21 1.00
C ILE A 45 -20.13 5.07 0.41
N GLY A 46 -20.44 3.82 0.73
CA GLY A 46 -19.65 2.66 0.31
C GLY A 46 -19.40 2.57 -1.21
N ALA A 47 -20.39 2.94 -2.03
CA ALA A 47 -20.26 2.99 -3.49
C ALA A 47 -19.28 4.08 -3.96
N VAL A 48 -19.32 5.27 -3.32
CA VAL A 48 -18.38 6.37 -3.60
C VAL A 48 -16.97 5.99 -3.17
N ALA A 49 -16.83 5.35 -2.01
CA ALA A 49 -15.56 4.85 -1.52
C ALA A 49 -14.96 3.79 -2.46
N ALA A 50 -15.76 2.82 -2.91
CA ALA A 50 -15.32 1.80 -3.87
C ALA A 50 -14.86 2.42 -5.20
N ALA A 51 -15.61 3.36 -5.75
CA ALA A 51 -15.21 4.08 -6.97
C ALA A 51 -13.90 4.85 -6.76
N THR A 52 -13.74 5.52 -5.63
CA THR A 52 -12.53 6.28 -5.29
C THR A 52 -11.31 5.37 -5.13
N ILE A 53 -11.46 4.21 -4.49
CA ILE A 53 -10.40 3.21 -4.37
C ILE A 53 -9.98 2.72 -5.76
N LYS A 54 -10.93 2.38 -6.63
CA LYS A 54 -10.62 1.90 -7.98
C LYS A 54 -9.94 2.96 -8.84
N LEU A 55 -10.29 4.23 -8.64
CA LEU A 55 -9.64 5.36 -9.30
C LEU A 55 -8.19 5.56 -8.81
N GLN A 56 -7.96 5.47 -7.50
CA GLN A 56 -6.64 5.71 -6.91
C GLN A 56 -5.70 4.50 -7.05
N ASN A 57 -6.23 3.29 -7.07
CA ASN A 57 -5.49 2.07 -7.35
C ASN A 57 -6.29 1.16 -8.30
N PRO A 58 -6.05 1.24 -9.62
CA PRO A 58 -6.77 0.42 -10.61
C PRO A 58 -6.51 -1.08 -10.49
N ILE A 59 -5.45 -1.49 -9.80
CA ILE A 59 -5.04 -2.89 -9.66
C ILE A 59 -5.97 -3.63 -8.69
N VAL A 60 -6.50 -2.92 -7.68
CA VAL A 60 -7.33 -3.53 -6.65
C VAL A 60 -8.81 -3.62 -7.06
N ASN A 61 -9.52 -4.52 -6.40
CA ASN A 61 -10.94 -4.74 -6.54
C ASN A 61 -11.63 -4.47 -5.19
N PRO A 62 -12.29 -3.31 -5.02
CA PRO A 62 -13.02 -2.99 -3.82
C PRO A 62 -14.33 -3.79 -3.75
N ILE A 63 -14.58 -4.44 -2.62
CA ILE A 63 -15.79 -5.22 -2.36
C ILE A 63 -16.49 -4.62 -1.14
N ILE A 64 -17.74 -4.20 -1.34
CA ILE A 64 -18.57 -3.61 -0.30
C ILE A 64 -19.21 -4.73 0.53
N LEU A 65 -19.03 -4.67 1.84
CA LEU A 65 -19.57 -5.66 2.79
C LEU A 65 -20.17 -4.97 3.99
N MET A 66 -21.28 -5.51 4.50
CA MET A 66 -21.81 -5.07 5.79
C MET A 66 -20.86 -5.47 6.92
N LEU A 67 -20.70 -4.60 7.91
CA LEU A 67 -19.89 -4.86 9.08
C LEU A 67 -20.34 -6.16 9.76
N GLY A 68 -19.38 -7.05 10.03
CA GLY A 68 -19.64 -8.36 10.65
C GLY A 68 -19.88 -9.50 9.66
N THR A 69 -19.91 -9.23 8.35
CA THR A 69 -19.95 -10.29 7.33
C THR A 69 -18.69 -11.16 7.44
N PRO A 70 -18.81 -12.50 7.57
CA PRO A 70 -17.65 -13.37 7.60
C PRO A 70 -16.94 -13.36 6.25
N VAL A 71 -15.62 -13.20 6.27
CA VAL A 71 -14.77 -13.16 5.07
C VAL A 71 -13.67 -14.21 5.14
N THR A 72 -13.10 -14.54 3.99
CA THR A 72 -11.89 -15.35 3.88
C THR A 72 -10.73 -14.67 4.59
N ARG A 73 -9.91 -15.43 5.33
CA ARG A 73 -8.75 -14.91 6.08
C ARG A 73 -7.44 -14.84 5.27
N GLU A 74 -7.48 -15.25 4.00
CA GLU A 74 -6.32 -15.12 3.11
C GLU A 74 -6.01 -13.65 2.84
N PHE A 75 -4.74 -13.30 2.72
CA PHE A 75 -4.31 -11.94 2.38
C PHE A 75 -4.12 -11.81 0.86
N ARG A 76 -4.73 -10.76 0.27
CA ARG A 76 -4.74 -10.54 -1.17
C ARG A 76 -4.46 -9.08 -1.55
N CYS A 77 -3.43 -8.87 -2.36
CA CYS A 77 -3.06 -7.53 -2.85
C CYS A 77 -4.08 -6.91 -3.80
N ASP A 78 -4.89 -7.73 -4.47
CA ASP A 78 -5.88 -7.30 -5.44
C ASP A 78 -7.24 -7.00 -4.81
N ARG A 79 -7.39 -7.12 -3.49
CA ARG A 79 -8.68 -7.00 -2.81
C ARG A 79 -8.67 -5.90 -1.78
N VAL A 80 -9.77 -5.17 -1.68
CA VAL A 80 -10.02 -4.20 -0.61
C VAL A 80 -11.41 -4.42 -0.04
N TRP A 81 -11.51 -4.66 1.25
CA TRP A 81 -12.80 -4.73 1.95
C TRP A 81 -13.28 -3.32 2.31
N VAL A 82 -14.45 -2.95 1.79
CA VAL A 82 -15.14 -1.70 2.13
C VAL A 82 -16.26 -2.03 3.12
N TRP A 83 -15.95 -1.95 4.41
CA TRP A 83 -16.88 -2.27 5.48
C TRP A 83 -17.89 -1.15 5.70
N VAL A 84 -19.15 -1.40 5.38
CA VAL A 84 -20.24 -0.44 5.58
C VAL A 84 -21.11 -0.76 6.78
N ASP A 85 -21.63 0.28 7.42
CA ASP A 85 -22.65 0.19 8.46
C ASP A 85 -24.06 -0.05 7.86
N ALA A 86 -25.07 -0.07 8.73
CA ALA A 86 -26.47 -0.28 8.34
C ALA A 86 -27.04 0.82 7.43
N ILE A 87 -26.43 2.01 7.39
CA ILE A 87 -26.83 3.13 6.52
C ILE A 87 -25.94 3.21 5.27
N GLY A 88 -25.10 2.21 5.01
CA GLY A 88 -24.27 2.11 3.81
C GLY A 88 -23.03 3.00 3.81
N ARG A 89 -22.61 3.52 4.98
CA ARG A 89 -21.42 4.35 5.13
C ARG A 89 -20.23 3.54 5.61
N VAL A 90 -19.05 3.90 5.14
CA VAL A 90 -17.79 3.21 5.49
C VAL A 90 -17.52 3.39 6.99
N SER A 91 -17.51 2.26 7.69
CA SER A 91 -17.33 2.17 9.14
C SER A 91 -15.87 2.03 9.57
N LYS A 92 -15.01 1.50 8.69
CA LYS A 92 -13.58 1.23 8.94
C LYS A 92 -12.73 1.67 7.76
N PRO A 93 -11.48 2.11 7.98
CA PRO A 93 -10.54 2.41 6.89
C PRO A 93 -10.43 1.23 5.93
N PRO A 94 -10.72 1.40 4.63
CA PRO A 94 -10.45 0.37 3.64
C PRO A 94 -8.94 0.15 3.52
N VAL A 95 -8.53 -1.12 3.52
CA VAL A 95 -7.14 -1.54 3.41
C VAL A 95 -7.06 -2.73 2.45
N VAL A 96 -5.98 -2.79 1.68
CA VAL A 96 -5.66 -3.94 0.84
C VAL A 96 -5.45 -5.19 1.69
N GLY A 97 -6.14 -6.28 1.35
CA GLY A 97 -6.07 -7.55 2.08
C GLY A 97 -7.14 -8.57 1.71
#